data_AF-A0A7G9YLX8-F1
#
_entry.id   AF-A0A7G9YLX8-F1
#
_cell.length_a   1.000
_cell.length_b   1.000
_cell.length_c   1.000
_cell.angle_alpha   90.00
_cell.angle_beta   90.00
_cell.angle_gamma   90.00
#
_symmetry.space_group_name_H-M   'P 1'
#
loop_
_entity.id
_entity.type
_entity.pdbx_description
1 polymer ?
#
loop_
_entity_poly.entity_id
_entity_poly.type
_entity_poly.pdbx_seq_one_letter_code
_entity_poly.pdbx_strand_id
1 'polypeptide(L)'
;MNEEKFEPIWAEPKMFTEGIDDAISKRISRLPYMLHPYNVPDQNLYSIYYEAYRAFVFGLNNAGLMLLGQLLEVTLKEIILLKTGKKKTGMFGNAINFAKKNQILNKNDINVLESFKNLVRNPYMHRNLEEILENIYVPIWGIPLEGAPEDWLETLKTATEGLEAGKYEPSYIRASDDPTIAAIVKSKIDEDRSIYWAWKIFLEFEILVDTYLPHEEFQKYIREHGSPFDAVTLLNIYDE
;
A
#
# COMPACT_ATOMS: atom_id res chain seq x y z
N MET A 1 -45.11 -37.60 -12.56
CA MET A 1 -44.54 -36.24 -12.41
C MET A 1 -43.46 -36.37 -11.37
N ASN A 2 -42.22 -36.60 -11.80
CA ASN A 2 -41.07 -36.74 -10.92
C ASN A 2 -40.47 -35.34 -10.76
N GLU A 3 -40.47 -34.82 -9.53
CA GLU A 3 -39.70 -33.63 -9.18
C GLU A 3 -38.24 -34.05 -9.01
N GLU A 4 -37.45 -33.91 -10.07
CA GLU A 4 -36.00 -33.91 -9.96
C GLU A 4 -35.58 -32.67 -9.16
N LYS A 5 -35.14 -32.90 -7.91
CA LYS A 5 -34.42 -31.90 -7.13
C LYS A 5 -33.12 -31.58 -7.84
N PHE A 6 -33.04 -30.40 -8.44
CA PHE A 6 -31.77 -29.77 -8.78
C PHE A 6 -31.03 -29.46 -7.47
N GLU A 7 -30.09 -30.32 -7.08
CA GLU A 7 -29.05 -29.91 -6.16
C GLU A 7 -28.06 -29.05 -6.94
N PRO A 8 -27.78 -27.81 -6.51
CA PRO A 8 -26.78 -27.00 -7.18
C PRO A 8 -25.41 -27.64 -6.94
N ILE A 9 -24.69 -27.90 -8.04
CA ILE A 9 -23.30 -28.35 -8.03
C ILE A 9 -22.42 -27.17 -7.56
N TRP A 10 -22.47 -26.86 -6.28
CA TRP A 10 -21.39 -26.16 -5.59
C TRP A 10 -20.57 -27.23 -4.91
N ALA A 11 -19.77 -27.95 -5.71
CA ALA A 11 -18.60 -28.60 -5.16
C ALA A 11 -17.78 -27.49 -4.50
N GLU A 12 -17.73 -27.46 -3.16
CA GLU A 12 -16.80 -26.59 -2.45
C GLU A 12 -15.41 -26.83 -3.05
N PRO A 13 -14.73 -25.80 -3.56
CA PRO A 13 -13.40 -25.95 -4.10
C PRO A 13 -12.42 -26.08 -2.94
N LYS A 14 -12.42 -27.24 -2.26
CA LYS A 14 -11.45 -27.56 -1.20
C LYS A 14 -10.00 -27.49 -1.68
N MET A 15 -9.79 -27.62 -3.00
CA MET A 15 -8.47 -27.49 -3.62
C MET A 15 -7.96 -26.04 -3.73
N PHE A 16 -8.83 -25.02 -3.64
CA PHE A 16 -8.42 -23.61 -3.68
C PHE A 16 -8.21 -23.00 -2.28
N THR A 17 -8.90 -23.50 -1.27
CA THR A 17 -8.85 -22.93 0.10
C THR A 17 -7.53 -23.24 0.80
N GLU A 18 -7.00 -24.47 0.67
CA GLU A 18 -5.76 -24.87 1.37
C GLU A 18 -4.54 -24.03 0.93
N GLY A 19 -4.44 -23.67 -0.36
CA GLY A 19 -3.36 -22.82 -0.87
C GLY A 19 -3.52 -21.34 -0.50
N ILE A 20 -4.76 -20.85 -0.40
CA ILE A 20 -5.06 -19.48 0.04
C ILE A 20 -4.75 -19.33 1.53
N ASP A 21 -5.13 -20.30 2.35
CA ASP A 21 -4.91 -20.28 3.80
C ASP A 21 -3.41 -20.33 4.14
N ASP A 22 -2.61 -21.10 3.41
CA ASP A 22 -1.14 -21.13 3.57
C ASP A 22 -0.49 -19.81 3.13
N ALA A 23 -0.92 -19.23 2.00
CA ALA A 23 -0.40 -17.94 1.52
C ALA A 23 -0.74 -16.78 2.48
N ILE A 24 -1.97 -16.75 2.99
CA ILE A 24 -2.42 -15.79 4.01
C ILE A 24 -1.61 -15.99 5.30
N SER A 25 -1.47 -17.22 5.78
CA SER A 25 -0.73 -17.55 7.00
C SER A 25 0.74 -17.12 6.91
N LYS A 26 1.39 -17.36 5.75
CA LYS A 26 2.76 -16.92 5.47
C LYS A 26 2.91 -15.40 5.42
N ARG A 27 1.87 -14.66 4.99
CA ARG A 27 1.92 -13.19 4.99
C ARG A 27 1.70 -12.63 6.38
N ILE A 28 0.75 -13.19 7.14
CA ILE A 28 0.52 -12.79 8.53
C ILE A 28 1.80 -12.97 9.37
N SER A 29 2.52 -14.08 9.21
CA SER A 29 3.78 -14.31 9.93
C SER A 29 4.93 -13.35 9.54
N ARG A 30 4.79 -12.63 8.43
CA ARG A 30 5.75 -11.62 7.95
C ARG A 30 5.34 -10.19 8.30
N LEU A 31 4.18 -9.97 8.92
CA LEU A 31 3.70 -8.65 9.35
C LEU A 31 3.88 -8.47 10.87
N PRO A 32 3.92 -7.22 11.36
CA PRO A 32 3.84 -6.98 12.80
C PRO A 32 2.51 -7.47 13.36
N TYR A 33 2.42 -7.61 14.68
CA TYR A 33 1.14 -7.96 15.29
C TYR A 33 0.09 -6.90 14.99
N MET A 34 -1.14 -7.36 14.79
CA MET A 34 -2.27 -6.47 14.59
C MET A 34 -2.64 -5.80 15.92
N LEU A 35 -2.75 -4.48 15.93
CA LEU A 35 -3.23 -3.72 17.08
C LEU A 35 -4.69 -4.05 17.36
N HIS A 36 -5.08 -4.03 18.63
CA HIS A 36 -6.48 -4.14 19.03
C HIS A 36 -7.17 -2.78 18.83
N PRO A 37 -8.48 -2.73 18.52
CA PRO A 37 -9.25 -1.48 18.45
C PRO A 37 -9.16 -0.57 19.69
N TYR A 38 -8.76 -1.11 20.85
CA TYR A 38 -8.61 -0.36 22.09
C TYR A 38 -7.25 0.35 22.19
N ASN A 39 -6.27 -0.05 21.38
CA ASN A 39 -4.97 0.61 21.30
C ASN A 39 -5.04 1.93 20.50
N VAL A 40 -6.10 2.12 19.70
CA VAL A 40 -6.25 3.31 18.85
C VAL A 40 -7.39 4.19 19.39
N PRO A 41 -7.14 5.48 19.65
CA PRO A 41 -8.11 6.35 20.32
C PRO A 41 -9.31 6.73 19.44
N ASP A 42 -9.15 6.73 18.12
CA ASP A 42 -10.20 7.00 17.14
C ASP A 42 -10.52 5.72 16.33
N GLN A 43 -11.81 5.35 16.29
CA GLN A 43 -12.28 4.19 15.53
C GLN A 43 -12.18 4.38 14.00
N ASN A 44 -12.26 5.63 13.51
CA ASN A 44 -12.01 5.94 12.10
C ASN A 44 -10.52 5.79 11.77
N LEU A 45 -9.65 6.10 12.71
CA LEU A 45 -8.22 5.86 12.52
C LEU A 45 -7.89 4.36 12.54
N TYR A 46 -8.53 3.62 13.46
CA TYR A 46 -8.42 2.16 13.50
C TYR A 46 -8.93 1.49 12.22
N SER A 47 -10.02 1.98 11.63
CA SER A 47 -10.55 1.38 10.39
C SER A 47 -9.55 1.49 9.24
N ILE A 48 -8.90 2.63 9.06
CA ILE A 48 -7.84 2.82 8.05
C ILE A 48 -6.65 1.90 8.33
N TYR A 49 -6.22 1.80 9.60
CA TYR A 49 -5.16 0.89 10.01
C TYR A 49 -5.51 -0.57 9.66
N TYR A 50 -6.71 -1.00 10.00
CA TYR A 50 -7.19 -2.36 9.78
C TYR A 50 -7.32 -2.69 8.29
N GLU A 51 -7.81 -1.75 7.48
CA GLU A 51 -7.86 -1.90 6.02
C GLU A 51 -6.46 -2.01 5.41
N ALA A 52 -5.51 -1.16 5.84
CA ALA A 52 -4.12 -1.24 5.40
C ALA A 52 -3.51 -2.59 5.76
N TYR A 53 -3.70 -3.06 6.99
CA TYR A 53 -3.22 -4.35 7.46
C TYR A 53 -3.78 -5.50 6.61
N ARG A 54 -5.10 -5.53 6.39
CA ARG A 54 -5.75 -6.55 5.56
C ARG A 54 -5.27 -6.51 4.12
N ALA A 55 -5.04 -5.33 3.55
CA ALA A 55 -4.50 -5.22 2.19
C ALA A 55 -3.17 -5.99 2.06
N PHE A 56 -2.26 -5.89 3.03
CA PHE A 56 -1.02 -6.67 3.02
C PHE A 56 -1.25 -8.17 3.24
N VAL A 57 -2.15 -8.57 4.14
CA VAL A 57 -2.52 -9.98 4.36
C VAL A 57 -3.01 -10.63 3.07
N PHE A 58 -3.84 -9.93 2.29
CA PHE A 58 -4.35 -10.42 1.01
C PHE A 58 -3.40 -10.20 -0.18
N GLY A 59 -2.21 -9.62 0.04
CA GLY A 59 -1.21 -9.39 -1.01
C GLY A 59 -1.51 -8.20 -1.93
N LEU A 60 -2.43 -7.32 -1.54
CA LEU A 60 -2.76 -6.08 -2.24
C LEU A 60 -1.74 -4.99 -1.91
N ASN A 61 -0.45 -5.26 -2.18
CA ASN A 61 0.69 -4.46 -1.72
C ASN A 61 0.59 -2.97 -2.09
N ASN A 62 0.25 -2.66 -3.34
CA ASN A 62 0.11 -1.27 -3.81
C ASN A 62 -1.00 -0.53 -3.04
N ALA A 63 -2.15 -1.17 -2.83
CA ALA A 63 -3.25 -0.60 -2.06
C ALA A 63 -2.86 -0.41 -0.59
N GLY A 64 -2.19 -1.40 0.02
CA GLY A 64 -1.67 -1.31 1.37
C GLY A 64 -0.72 -0.12 1.55
N LEU A 65 0.25 0.07 0.65
CA LEU A 65 1.18 1.20 0.67
C LEU A 65 0.46 2.56 0.57
N MET A 66 -0.58 2.65 -0.26
CA MET A 66 -1.40 3.88 -0.36
C MET A 66 -2.18 4.13 0.94
N LEU A 67 -2.77 3.09 1.53
CA LEU A 67 -3.52 3.19 2.78
C LEU A 67 -2.62 3.55 3.97
N LEU A 68 -1.37 3.09 4.01
CA LEU A 68 -0.39 3.55 5.00
C LEU A 68 -0.12 5.05 4.92
N GLY A 69 -0.07 5.61 3.70
CA GLY A 69 0.06 7.05 3.51
C GLY A 69 -1.14 7.82 4.00
N GLN A 70 -2.34 7.32 3.76
CA GLN A 70 -3.57 7.90 4.29
C GLN A 70 -3.61 7.82 5.82
N LEU A 71 -3.21 6.67 6.40
CA LEU A 71 -3.14 6.45 7.84
C LEU A 71 -2.28 7.53 8.51
N LEU A 72 -1.02 7.65 8.09
CA LEU A 72 -0.09 8.64 8.66
C LEU A 72 -0.56 10.08 8.47
N GLU A 73 -1.17 10.39 7.31
CA GLU A 73 -1.70 11.72 7.04
C GLU A 73 -2.83 12.09 8.00
N VAL A 74 -3.77 11.16 8.25
CA VAL A 74 -4.89 11.36 9.19
C VAL A 74 -4.37 11.41 10.63
N THR A 75 -3.52 10.46 11.06
CA THR A 75 -2.91 10.46 12.40
C THR A 75 -2.22 11.79 12.70
N LEU A 76 -1.39 12.27 11.77
CA LEU A 76 -0.66 13.53 11.97
C LEU A 76 -1.62 14.73 12.10
N LYS A 77 -2.71 14.75 11.33
CA LYS A 77 -3.72 15.81 11.41
C LYS A 77 -4.48 15.78 12.73
N GLU A 78 -4.78 14.60 13.27
CA GLU A 78 -5.37 14.44 14.60
C GLU A 78 -4.41 14.88 15.70
N ILE A 79 -3.12 14.52 15.61
CA ILE A 79 -2.08 15.01 16.54
C ILE A 79 -2.04 16.53 16.54
N ILE A 80 -2.00 17.14 15.35
CA ILE A 80 -2.00 18.60 15.21
C ILE A 80 -3.25 19.21 15.82
N LEU A 81 -4.42 18.61 15.58
CA LEU A 81 -5.69 19.06 16.14
C LEU A 81 -5.65 19.03 17.66
N LEU A 82 -5.27 17.89 18.26
CA LEU A 82 -5.21 17.71 19.70
C LEU A 82 -4.22 18.70 20.35
N LYS A 83 -3.03 18.88 19.77
CA LYS A 83 -1.98 19.73 20.35
C LYS A 83 -2.18 21.23 20.12
N THR A 84 -2.99 21.64 19.15
CA THR A 84 -3.14 23.07 18.79
C THR A 84 -4.58 23.59 18.80
N GLY A 85 -5.57 22.71 18.92
CA GLY A 85 -6.99 23.03 18.75
C GLY A 85 -7.38 23.41 17.31
N LYS A 86 -6.47 23.28 16.32
CA LYS A 86 -6.70 23.71 14.94
C LYS A 86 -6.73 22.52 13.99
N LYS A 87 -7.86 22.37 13.27
CA LYS A 87 -8.00 21.38 12.20
C LYS A 87 -7.07 21.74 11.05
N LYS A 88 -6.14 20.84 10.70
CA LYS A 88 -5.24 21.03 9.58
C LYS A 88 -5.83 20.46 8.30
N THR A 89 -6.09 21.32 7.33
CA THR A 89 -6.47 20.95 5.97
C THR A 89 -5.28 20.99 5.00
N GLY A 90 -5.41 20.32 3.87
CA GLY A 90 -4.38 20.25 2.82
C GLY A 90 -3.57 18.95 2.82
N MET A 91 -2.53 18.92 1.98
CA MET A 91 -1.73 17.72 1.68
C MET A 91 -0.82 17.29 2.86
N PHE A 92 -0.47 16.01 2.90
CA PHE A 92 0.44 15.42 3.90
C PHE A 92 1.71 16.23 4.17
N GLY A 93 2.42 16.67 3.12
CA GLY A 93 3.64 17.45 3.26
C GLY A 93 3.46 18.77 4.03
N ASN A 94 2.28 19.41 3.89
CA ASN A 94 1.97 20.62 4.63
C ASN A 94 1.70 20.36 6.11
N ALA A 95 1.15 19.19 6.44
CA ALA A 95 0.99 18.75 7.82
C ALA A 95 2.35 18.46 8.48
N ILE A 96 3.25 17.76 7.78
CA ILE A 96 4.62 17.50 8.27
C ILE A 96 5.38 18.80 8.52
N ASN A 97 5.37 19.73 7.55
CA ASN A 97 6.04 21.03 7.69
C ASN A 97 5.49 21.83 8.88
N PHE A 98 4.17 21.75 9.11
CA PHE A 98 3.53 22.40 10.24
C PHE A 98 3.97 21.77 11.57
N ALA A 99 3.94 20.44 11.68
CA ALA A 99 4.38 19.73 12.87
C ALA A 99 5.85 20.01 13.21
N LYS A 100 6.72 20.02 12.19
CA LYS A 100 8.14 20.37 12.30
C LYS A 100 8.35 21.80 12.79
N LYS A 101 7.67 22.78 12.17
CA LYS A 101 7.82 24.21 12.51
C LYS A 101 7.36 24.51 13.95
N ASN A 102 6.30 23.85 14.40
CA ASN A 102 5.72 24.06 15.73
C ASN A 102 6.25 23.07 16.79
N GLN A 103 7.26 22.25 16.45
CA GLN A 103 7.86 21.27 17.36
C GLN A 103 6.84 20.32 18.00
N ILE A 104 5.82 19.92 17.23
CA ILE A 104 4.75 19.02 17.69
C ILE A 104 5.26 17.58 17.81
N LEU A 105 6.14 17.18 16.89
CA LEU A 105 6.78 15.87 16.88
C LEU A 105 8.28 16.01 17.07
N ASN A 106 8.90 14.96 17.60
CA ASN A 106 10.35 14.87 17.67
C ASN A 106 10.97 14.75 16.26
N LYS A 107 12.30 14.94 16.16
CA LYS A 107 13.02 14.94 14.88
C LYS A 107 12.99 13.56 14.19
N ASN A 108 13.03 12.47 14.94
CA ASN A 108 13.08 11.12 14.38
C ASN A 108 11.76 10.79 13.68
N ASP A 109 10.63 11.06 14.34
CA ASP A 109 9.30 10.78 13.79
C ASP A 109 9.07 11.63 12.53
N ILE A 110 9.46 12.91 12.56
CA ILE A 110 9.43 13.78 11.37
C ILE A 110 10.25 13.18 10.22
N ASN A 111 11.44 12.65 10.49
CA ASN A 111 12.27 12.04 9.44
C ASN A 111 11.62 10.78 8.86
N VAL A 112 10.94 9.97 9.69
CA VAL A 112 10.20 8.79 9.21
C VAL A 112 9.05 9.23 8.29
N LEU A 113 8.26 10.23 8.70
CA LEU A 113 7.17 10.78 7.90
C LEU A 113 7.67 11.40 6.57
N GLU A 114 8.76 12.18 6.61
CA GLU A 114 9.37 12.75 5.41
C GLU A 114 9.91 11.67 4.46
N SER A 115 10.58 10.65 5.02
CA SER A 115 11.11 9.50 4.27
C SER A 115 9.99 8.73 3.59
N PHE A 116 8.93 8.38 4.32
CA PHE A 116 7.78 7.67 3.76
C PHE A 116 7.06 8.51 2.69
N LYS A 117 6.87 9.81 2.94
CA LYS A 117 6.25 10.72 1.98
C LYS A 117 7.00 10.72 0.64
N ASN A 118 8.32 10.87 0.71
CA ASN A 118 9.16 11.03 -0.48
C ASN A 118 9.42 9.71 -1.22
N LEU A 119 9.61 8.60 -0.51
CA LEU A 119 10.00 7.32 -1.11
C LEU A 119 8.81 6.43 -1.48
N VAL A 120 7.64 6.65 -0.86
CA VAL A 120 6.47 5.79 -1.05
C VAL A 120 5.27 6.63 -1.47
N ARG A 121 4.73 7.43 -0.57
CA ARG A 121 3.41 8.07 -0.78
C ARG A 121 3.37 8.87 -2.07
N ASN A 122 4.34 9.76 -2.31
CA ASN A 122 4.34 10.60 -3.51
C ASN A 122 4.57 9.80 -4.80
N PRO A 123 5.63 8.97 -4.93
CA PRO A 123 5.84 8.17 -6.14
C PRO A 123 4.63 7.28 -6.45
N TYR A 124 4.05 6.63 -5.45
CA TYR A 124 2.95 5.69 -5.63
C TYR A 124 1.63 6.38 -5.97
N MET A 125 1.28 7.47 -5.28
CA MET A 125 0.04 8.21 -5.58
C MET A 125 0.05 8.85 -6.97
N HIS A 126 1.21 9.35 -7.41
CA HIS A 126 1.34 9.99 -8.72
C HIS A 126 1.71 9.00 -9.83
N ARG A 127 1.81 7.71 -9.51
CA ARG A 127 2.25 6.64 -10.43
C ARG A 127 3.57 6.99 -11.14
N ASN A 128 4.50 7.61 -10.42
CA ASN A 128 5.80 7.98 -10.96
C ASN A 128 6.70 6.72 -11.07
N LEU A 129 6.60 6.01 -12.18
CA LEU A 129 7.33 4.77 -12.41
C LEU A 129 8.85 4.99 -12.46
N GLU A 130 9.31 6.16 -12.90
CA GLU A 130 10.75 6.49 -12.92
C GLU A 130 11.32 6.55 -11.51
N GLU A 131 10.61 7.16 -10.56
CA GLU A 131 11.02 7.21 -9.14
C GLU A 131 10.88 5.84 -8.46
N ILE A 132 9.83 5.06 -8.77
CA ILE A 132 9.61 3.76 -8.13
C ILE A 132 10.66 2.74 -8.59
N LEU A 133 10.97 2.74 -9.89
CA LEU A 133 11.86 1.81 -10.57
C LEU A 133 13.27 2.40 -10.78
N GLU A 134 13.63 3.41 -10.00
CA GLU A 134 14.87 4.15 -10.15
C GLU A 134 16.08 3.19 -10.16
N ASN A 135 16.93 3.33 -11.17
CA ASN A 135 18.15 2.52 -11.35
C ASN A 135 17.92 1.01 -11.55
N ILE A 136 16.71 0.60 -11.94
CA ILE A 136 16.42 -0.79 -12.27
C ILE A 136 16.54 -1.00 -13.78
N TYR A 137 17.49 -1.84 -14.15
CA TYR A 137 17.73 -2.24 -15.53
C TYR A 137 17.37 -3.71 -15.69
N VAL A 138 16.66 -4.02 -16.78
CA VAL A 138 16.31 -5.40 -17.12
C VAL A 138 17.04 -5.82 -18.39
N PRO A 139 17.51 -7.08 -18.45
CA PRO A 139 18.05 -7.62 -19.68
C PRO A 139 16.91 -7.88 -20.66
N ILE A 140 17.11 -7.48 -21.92
CA ILE A 140 16.25 -7.82 -23.04
C ILE A 140 17.09 -8.47 -24.13
N TRP A 141 16.52 -9.46 -24.78
CA TRP A 141 17.13 -10.14 -25.92
C TRP A 141 16.38 -9.77 -27.18
N GLY A 142 17.07 -9.11 -28.11
CA GLY A 142 16.55 -8.87 -29.44
C GLY A 142 16.60 -10.17 -30.24
N ILE A 143 15.50 -10.91 -30.26
CA ILE A 143 15.38 -12.13 -31.06
C ILE A 143 14.82 -11.72 -32.43
N PRO A 144 15.59 -11.86 -33.52
CA PRO A 144 15.08 -11.61 -34.85
C PRO A 144 14.02 -12.68 -35.17
N LEU A 145 12.76 -12.26 -35.18
CA LEU A 145 11.67 -13.09 -35.69
C LEU A 145 11.64 -12.95 -37.21
N GLU A 146 12.42 -13.77 -37.89
CA GLU A 146 12.35 -13.93 -39.34
C GLU A 146 11.39 -15.08 -39.67
N GLY A 147 10.46 -14.88 -40.59
CA GLY A 147 9.54 -15.92 -41.09
C GLY A 147 8.06 -15.55 -41.07
N ALA A 148 7.25 -16.37 -41.72
CA ALA A 148 5.78 -16.27 -41.69
C ALA A 148 5.26 -16.73 -40.30
N PRO A 149 4.04 -16.33 -39.89
CA PRO A 149 3.44 -16.78 -38.62
C PRO A 149 3.40 -18.29 -38.43
N GLU A 150 3.36 -19.03 -39.54
CA GLU A 150 3.37 -20.50 -39.58
C GLU A 150 4.67 -21.11 -39.01
N ASP A 151 5.79 -20.38 -39.11
CA ASP A 151 7.13 -20.86 -38.73
C ASP A 151 7.55 -20.41 -37.32
N TRP A 152 6.71 -19.62 -36.63
CA TRP A 152 7.07 -19.00 -35.35
C TRP A 152 7.48 -19.99 -34.26
N LEU A 153 6.90 -21.20 -34.24
CA LEU A 153 7.29 -22.25 -33.28
C LEU A 153 8.75 -22.69 -33.49
N GLU A 154 9.18 -22.84 -34.73
CA GLU A 154 10.55 -23.25 -35.07
C GLU A 154 11.54 -22.10 -34.84
N THR A 155 11.14 -20.87 -35.16
CA THR A 155 11.91 -19.65 -34.85
C THR A 155 12.09 -19.47 -33.35
N LEU A 156 11.05 -19.67 -32.53
CA LEU A 156 11.14 -19.61 -31.07
C LEU A 156 12.04 -20.71 -30.49
N LYS A 157 11.98 -21.92 -31.05
CA LYS A 157 12.85 -23.03 -30.63
C LYS A 157 14.32 -22.71 -30.92
N THR A 158 14.61 -22.25 -32.14
CA THR A 158 15.96 -21.83 -32.55
C THR A 158 16.48 -20.68 -31.69
N ALA A 159 15.61 -19.72 -31.37
CA ALA A 159 15.95 -18.61 -30.49
C ALA A 159 16.26 -19.08 -29.07
N THR A 160 15.47 -20.01 -28.52
CA THR A 160 15.71 -20.59 -27.19
C THR A 160 17.03 -21.34 -27.14
N GLU A 161 17.31 -22.20 -28.13
CA GLU A 161 18.59 -22.90 -28.26
C GLU A 161 19.77 -21.92 -28.39
N GLY A 162 19.57 -20.82 -29.12
CA GLY A 162 20.57 -19.75 -29.23
C GLY A 162 20.79 -18.98 -27.93
N LEU A 163 19.75 -18.76 -27.13
CA LEU A 163 19.86 -18.17 -25.79
C LEU A 163 20.63 -19.08 -24.83
N GLU A 164 20.28 -20.37 -24.78
CA GLU A 164 20.96 -21.36 -23.94
C GLU A 164 22.44 -21.54 -24.34
N ALA A 165 22.73 -21.46 -25.64
CA ALA A 165 24.10 -21.51 -26.16
C ALA A 165 24.88 -20.19 -26.02
N GLY A 166 24.27 -19.12 -25.49
CA GLY A 166 24.92 -17.82 -25.32
C GLY A 166 25.18 -17.05 -26.62
N LYS A 167 24.46 -17.36 -27.71
CA LYS A 167 24.61 -16.68 -29.01
C LYS A 167 24.02 -15.27 -29.02
N TYR A 168 23.05 -14.99 -28.16
CA TYR A 168 22.42 -13.68 -28.03
C TYR A 168 22.84 -13.01 -26.73
N GLU A 169 23.52 -11.86 -26.85
CA GLU A 169 23.85 -11.04 -25.69
C GLU A 169 22.65 -10.17 -25.30
N PRO A 170 22.34 -10.05 -24.00
CA PRO A 170 21.31 -9.13 -23.55
C PRO A 170 21.77 -7.68 -23.73
N SER A 171 20.87 -6.83 -24.20
CA SER A 171 20.97 -5.40 -23.96
C SER A 171 20.19 -5.04 -22.68
N TYR A 172 20.56 -3.94 -22.05
CA TYR A 172 19.89 -3.50 -20.82
C TYR A 172 19.10 -2.24 -21.09
N ILE A 173 17.83 -2.25 -20.72
CA ILE A 173 16.96 -1.08 -20.74
C ILE A 173 16.51 -0.75 -19.33
N ARG A 174 16.14 0.52 -19.08
CA ARG A 174 15.52 0.86 -17.80
C ARG A 174 14.14 0.24 -17.75
N ALA A 175 13.78 -0.33 -16.62
CA ALA A 175 12.48 -0.97 -16.45
C ALA A 175 11.32 0.03 -16.67
N SER A 176 11.53 1.31 -16.38
CA SER A 176 10.56 2.39 -16.59
C SER A 176 10.30 2.73 -18.06
N ASP A 177 11.20 2.37 -18.97
CA ASP A 177 11.12 2.79 -20.38
C ASP A 177 10.07 1.97 -21.16
N ASP A 178 9.70 0.79 -20.68
CA ASP A 178 8.65 -0.07 -21.25
C ASP A 178 7.51 -0.29 -20.25
N PRO A 179 6.26 0.06 -20.56
CA PRO A 179 5.14 -0.04 -19.61
C PRO A 179 4.83 -1.46 -19.11
N THR A 180 5.00 -2.48 -19.96
CA THR A 180 4.73 -3.88 -19.60
C THR A 180 5.77 -4.39 -18.63
N ILE A 181 7.05 -4.14 -18.95
CA ILE A 181 8.17 -4.44 -18.06
C ILE A 181 8.01 -3.68 -16.75
N ALA A 182 7.69 -2.39 -16.81
CA ALA A 182 7.49 -1.56 -15.63
C ALA A 182 6.42 -2.14 -14.70
N ALA A 183 5.27 -2.57 -15.24
CA ALA A 183 4.20 -3.16 -14.44
C ALA A 183 4.62 -4.46 -13.74
N ILE A 184 5.31 -5.35 -14.46
CA ILE A 184 5.79 -6.64 -13.91
C ILE A 184 6.84 -6.40 -12.83
N VAL A 185 7.85 -5.58 -13.14
CA VAL A 185 8.95 -5.26 -12.23
C VAL A 185 8.44 -4.51 -10.99
N LYS A 186 7.53 -3.55 -11.17
CA LYS A 186 6.88 -2.84 -10.05
C LYS A 186 6.12 -3.81 -9.14
N SER A 187 5.36 -4.74 -9.70
CA SER A 187 4.61 -5.72 -8.89
C SER A 187 5.51 -6.50 -7.93
N LYS A 188 6.69 -6.93 -8.42
CA LYS A 188 7.69 -7.62 -7.62
C LYS A 188 8.32 -6.71 -6.56
N ILE A 189 8.67 -5.48 -6.92
CA ILE A 189 9.21 -4.50 -5.98
C ILE A 189 8.20 -4.14 -4.90
N ASP A 190 6.93 -4.00 -5.26
CA ASP A 190 5.86 -3.73 -4.31
C ASP A 190 5.76 -4.86 -3.29
N GLU A 191 5.91 -6.13 -3.69
CA GLU A 191 5.93 -7.27 -2.78
C GLU A 191 7.13 -7.27 -1.82
N ASP A 192 8.32 -6.92 -2.31
CA ASP A 192 9.52 -6.87 -1.47
C ASP A 192 9.51 -5.65 -0.53
N ARG A 193 9.11 -4.47 -1.04
CA ARG A 193 9.09 -3.22 -0.29
C ARG A 193 7.90 -3.13 0.66
N SER A 194 6.76 -3.76 0.34
CA SER A 194 5.55 -3.64 1.15
C SER A 194 5.77 -4.12 2.57
N ILE A 195 6.49 -5.22 2.76
CA ILE A 195 6.72 -5.80 4.08
C ILE A 195 7.62 -4.89 4.92
N TYR A 196 8.70 -4.39 4.33
CA TYR A 196 9.58 -3.44 5.01
C TYR A 196 8.80 -2.19 5.47
N TRP A 197 8.01 -1.60 4.57
CA TRP A 197 7.24 -0.40 4.91
C TRP A 197 6.09 -0.68 5.85
N ALA A 198 5.41 -1.83 5.74
CA ALA A 198 4.40 -2.25 6.70
C ALA A 198 4.98 -2.33 8.11
N TRP A 199 6.12 -3.01 8.30
CA TRP A 199 6.80 -3.05 9.60
C TRP A 199 7.15 -1.66 10.13
N LYS A 200 7.83 -0.88 9.29
CA LYS A 200 8.30 0.44 9.69
C LYS A 200 7.16 1.38 10.06
N ILE A 201 6.09 1.39 9.27
CA ILE A 201 4.98 2.34 9.45
C ILE A 201 4.00 1.87 10.51
N PHE A 202 3.70 0.58 10.65
CA PHE A 202 2.82 0.14 11.72
C PHE A 202 3.45 0.37 13.11
N LEU A 203 4.76 0.16 13.24
CA LEU A 203 5.47 0.50 14.47
C LEU A 203 5.50 2.01 14.70
N GLU A 204 5.80 2.81 13.68
CA GLU A 204 5.77 4.27 13.78
C GLU A 204 4.37 4.78 14.15
N PHE A 205 3.32 4.19 13.57
CA PHE A 205 1.93 4.53 13.88
C PHE A 205 1.61 4.28 15.35
N GLU A 206 2.00 3.14 15.90
CA GLU A 206 1.84 2.83 17.32
C GLU A 206 2.56 3.85 18.20
N ILE A 207 3.83 4.17 17.89
CA ILE A 207 4.59 5.21 18.60
C ILE A 207 3.87 6.56 18.53
N LEU A 208 3.35 6.94 17.35
CA LEU A 208 2.67 8.21 17.15
C LEU A 208 1.39 8.30 17.98
N VAL A 209 0.60 7.22 17.99
CA VAL A 209 -0.64 7.13 18.77
C VAL A 209 -0.34 7.20 20.26
N ASP A 210 0.55 6.34 20.76
CA ASP A 210 0.85 6.25 22.20
C ASP A 210 1.49 7.54 22.74
N THR A 211 2.36 8.17 21.94
CA THR A 211 3.13 9.34 22.39
C THR A 211 2.35 10.64 22.23
N TYR A 212 1.62 10.81 21.14
CA TYR A 212 1.05 12.11 20.75
C TYR A 212 -0.47 12.16 20.69
N LEU A 213 -1.16 11.00 20.71
CA LEU A 213 -2.61 10.88 20.84
C LEU A 213 -3.02 10.00 22.03
N PRO A 214 -2.66 10.34 23.29
CA PRO A 214 -3.08 9.53 24.43
C PRO A 214 -4.61 9.41 24.49
N HIS A 215 -5.10 8.20 24.75
CA HIS A 215 -6.53 7.88 24.70
C HIS A 215 -7.38 8.81 25.57
N GLU A 216 -6.95 9.09 26.81
CA GLU A 216 -7.67 9.97 27.72
C GLU A 216 -7.74 11.42 27.25
N GLU A 217 -6.64 11.95 26.71
CA GLU A 217 -6.58 13.32 26.17
C GLU A 217 -7.51 13.44 24.96
N PHE A 218 -7.47 12.46 24.05
CA PHE A 218 -8.31 12.44 22.86
C PHE A 218 -9.79 12.34 23.22
N GLN A 219 -10.18 11.41 24.10
CA GLN A 219 -11.57 11.26 24.53
C GLN A 219 -12.08 12.49 25.28
N LYS A 220 -11.23 13.16 26.06
CA LYS A 220 -11.56 14.45 26.67
C LYS A 220 -11.84 15.51 25.60
N TYR A 221 -10.95 15.65 24.61
CA TYR A 221 -11.13 16.59 23.50
C TYR A 221 -12.44 16.36 22.76
N ILE A 222 -12.77 15.11 22.40
CA ILE A 222 -14.01 14.77 21.69
C ILE A 222 -15.25 15.11 22.52
N ARG A 223 -15.23 14.86 23.84
CA ARG A 223 -16.35 15.26 24.72
C ARG A 223 -16.54 16.76 24.80
N GLU A 224 -15.45 17.53 24.79
CA GLU A 224 -15.50 18.98 24.94
C GLU A 224 -15.84 19.69 23.62
N HIS A 225 -15.46 19.14 22.47
CA HIS A 225 -15.50 19.85 21.18
C HIS A 225 -16.29 19.10 20.08
N GLY A 226 -16.82 17.92 20.38
CA GLY A 226 -17.46 17.03 19.41
C GLY A 226 -16.44 16.30 18.53
N SER A 227 -16.91 15.32 17.75
CA SER A 227 -16.04 14.66 16.78
C SER A 227 -15.65 15.64 15.67
N PRO A 228 -14.38 15.68 15.25
CA PRO A 228 -13.97 16.45 14.07
C PRO A 228 -14.63 15.98 12.77
N PHE A 229 -15.31 14.83 12.80
CA PHE A 229 -16.13 14.25 11.73
C PHE A 229 -17.63 14.61 11.85
N ASP A 230 -18.14 14.93 13.04
CA ASP A 230 -19.56 15.31 13.23
C ASP A 230 -19.85 16.70 12.64
N ALA A 231 -18.84 17.56 12.55
CA ALA A 231 -18.93 18.84 11.85
C ALA A 231 -19.09 18.71 10.31
N VAL A 232 -19.11 17.50 9.76
CA VAL A 232 -19.48 17.23 8.35
C VAL A 232 -21.01 17.16 8.17
N THR A 233 -21.79 17.23 9.25
CA THR A 233 -23.25 17.18 9.16
C THR A 233 -23.83 18.57 8.92
N LEU A 234 -24.08 18.85 7.63
CA LEU A 234 -25.13 19.68 7.01
C LEU A 234 -24.58 20.34 5.74
N LEU A 235 -24.13 19.51 4.79
CA LEU A 235 -24.30 19.89 3.39
C LEU A 235 -25.81 19.91 3.15
N ASN A 236 -26.33 21.09 2.86
CA ASN A 236 -27.71 21.34 2.41
C ASN A 236 -27.98 20.53 1.14
N ILE A 237 -28.25 19.24 1.27
CA ILE A 237 -28.65 18.36 0.14
C ILE A 237 -30.17 18.45 -0.09
N TYR A 238 -30.88 19.32 0.64
CA TYR A 238 -32.33 19.54 0.49
C TYR A 238 -32.75 20.99 0.25
N ASP A 239 -31.84 21.87 -0.16
CA ASP A 239 -32.22 23.18 -0.71
C ASP A 239 -32.02 23.19 -2.23
N GLU A 240 -32.87 22.45 -2.94
CA GLU A 240 -33.33 22.72 -4.32
C GLU A 240 -34.56 21.87 -4.67
#